data_AF-A0A5N6JT59-F1
#
_entry.id   AF-A0A5N6JT59-F1
#
_cell.length_a   1.000
_cell.length_b   1.000
_cell.length_c   1.000
_cell.angle_alpha   90.00
_cell.angle_beta   90.00
_cell.angle_gamma   90.00
#
_symmetry.space_group_name_H-M   'P 1'
#
loop_
_entity.id
_entity.type
_entity.pdbx_description
1 polymer ?
#
loop_
_entity_poly.entity_id
_entity_poly.type
_entity_poly.pdbx_seq_one_letter_code
_entity_poly.pdbx_strand_id
1 'polypeptide(L)'
;MNAEKGVTLITKKTSASQKPAVALNKTTFSKSGRKTFAGVAKTVAKNGYRSDLRAEAVARSSAILQSQTPKKDAPAPKLRGSKAAKAAEKEE
;
A
#
# COMPACT_ATOMS: atom_id res chain seq x y z
N MET A 1 10.88 14.69 -7.04
CA MET A 1 9.65 14.18 -6.40
C MET A 1 9.37 12.81 -6.98
N ASN A 2 9.56 11.72 -6.23
CA ASN A 2 9.34 10.37 -6.74
C ASN A 2 7.84 10.10 -6.85
N ALA A 3 7.28 10.31 -8.04
CA ALA A 3 5.85 10.18 -8.30
C ALA A 3 5.35 8.72 -8.36
N GLU A 4 6.25 7.74 -8.45
CA GLU A 4 5.84 6.35 -8.74
C GLU A 4 5.64 5.48 -7.49
N LYS A 5 6.19 5.84 -6.32
CA LYS A 5 6.16 4.99 -5.12
C LYS A 5 5.85 5.79 -3.85
N GLY A 6 4.89 5.31 -3.06
CA GLY A 6 4.42 5.94 -1.83
C GLY A 6 2.89 5.95 -1.69
N VAL A 7 2.41 6.56 -0.61
CA VAL A 7 0.97 6.66 -0.29
C VAL A 7 0.58 8.13 -0.19
N THR A 8 -0.47 8.53 -0.90
CA THR A 8 -1.05 9.88 -0.78
C THR A 8 -2.28 9.83 0.12
N LEU A 9 -2.22 10.52 1.26
CA LEU A 9 -3.36 10.69 2.16
C LEU A 9 -4.10 11.97 1.79
N ILE A 10 -5.41 11.84 1.55
CA ILE A 10 -6.32 12.94 1.23
C ILE A 10 -7.31 13.12 2.38
N THR A 11 -7.41 14.33 2.90
CA THR A 11 -8.39 14.71 3.95
C THR A 11 -9.22 15.91 3.49
N LYS A 12 -10.45 16.02 3.99
CA LYS A 12 -11.35 17.13 3.65
C LYS A 12 -11.18 18.26 4.66
N LYS A 13 -11.08 19.50 4.17
CA LYS A 13 -11.11 20.70 5.01
C LYS A 13 -12.56 21.06 5.33
N THR A 14 -12.86 21.25 6.61
CA THR A 14 -14.17 21.74 7.05
C THR A 14 -14.41 23.18 6.61
N SER A 15 -13.38 24.03 6.66
CA SER A 15 -13.42 25.46 6.32
C SER A 15 -13.68 25.78 4.84
N ALA A 16 -13.49 24.81 3.94
CA ALA A 16 -13.57 25.02 2.49
C ALA A 16 -14.60 24.10 1.81
N SER A 17 -15.65 23.71 2.54
CA SER A 17 -16.62 22.69 2.07
C SER A 17 -17.34 23.05 0.76
N GLN A 18 -17.59 24.33 0.49
CA GLN A 18 -18.21 24.83 -0.75
C GLN A 18 -17.19 25.29 -1.80
N LYS A 19 -15.88 25.15 -1.54
CA LYS A 19 -14.80 25.58 -2.43
C LYS A 19 -14.07 24.34 -2.99
N PRO A 20 -14.61 23.67 -4.03
CA PRO A 20 -14.13 22.37 -4.46
C PRO A 20 -12.65 22.37 -4.85
N ALA A 21 -12.15 23.47 -5.42
CA ALA A 21 -10.74 23.61 -5.81
C ALA A 21 -9.76 23.49 -4.63
N VAL A 22 -10.15 23.90 -3.41
CA VAL A 22 -9.26 23.95 -2.23
C VAL A 22 -9.75 23.10 -1.05
N ALA A 23 -10.85 22.36 -1.25
CA ALA A 23 -11.51 21.56 -0.22
C ALA A 23 -10.68 20.38 0.30
N LEU A 24 -9.66 19.94 -0.44
CA LEU A 24 -8.86 18.76 -0.12
C LEU A 24 -7.44 19.14 0.31
N ASN A 25 -6.98 18.50 1.38
CA ASN A 25 -5.58 18.47 1.80
C ASN A 25 -4.94 17.17 1.30
N LYS A 26 -3.89 17.27 0.50
CA LYS A 26 -3.12 16.13 0.00
C LYS A 26 -1.75 16.09 0.68
N THR A 27 -1.42 14.95 1.27
CA THR A 27 -0.11 14.72 1.92
C THR A 27 0.49 13.42 1.39
N THR A 28 1.69 13.50 0.82
CA THR A 28 2.36 12.34 0.21
C THR A 28 3.41 11.78 1.17
N PHE A 29 3.36 10.48 1.40
CA PHE A 29 4.34 9.74 2.20
C PHE A 29 5.16 8.83 1.27
N SER A 30 6.46 9.14 1.14
CA SER A 30 7.43 8.39 0.32
C SER A 30 8.56 7.76 1.14
N LYS A 31 8.43 7.76 2.47
CA LYS A 31 9.42 7.19 3.40
C LYS A 31 9.21 5.68 3.60
N SER A 32 10.04 5.07 4.44
CA SER A 32 9.91 3.67 4.82
C SER A 32 8.52 3.34 5.38
N GLY A 33 8.06 2.10 5.18
CA GLY A 33 6.70 1.68 5.52
C GLY A 33 6.30 2.04 6.96
N ARG A 34 7.16 1.75 7.95
CA ARG A 34 6.91 2.11 9.35
C ARG A 34 6.68 3.62 9.55
N LYS A 35 7.48 4.47 8.90
CA LYS A 35 7.34 5.94 9.02
C LYS A 35 6.08 6.43 8.31
N THR A 36 5.69 5.80 7.20
CA THR A 36 4.44 6.06 6.50
C THR A 36 3.23 5.71 7.37
N PHE A 37 3.19 4.52 7.97
CA PHE A 37 2.09 4.10 8.84
C PHE A 37 1.94 5.00 10.07
N ALA A 38 3.06 5.32 10.74
CA ALA A 38 3.06 6.24 11.87
C ALA A 38 2.58 7.64 11.48
N GLY A 39 2.99 8.14 10.30
CA GLY A 39 2.55 9.41 9.75
C GLY A 39 1.05 9.45 9.49
N VAL A 40 0.53 8.46 8.76
CA VAL A 40 -0.91 8.31 8.47
C VAL A 40 -1.72 8.26 9.76
N ALA A 41 -1.29 7.44 10.72
CA ALA A 41 -2.00 7.25 11.96
C ALA A 41 -1.99 8.52 12.84
N LYS A 42 -0.92 9.33 12.80
CA LYS A 42 -0.84 10.62 13.47
C LYS A 42 -1.78 11.65 12.83
N THR A 43 -1.81 11.72 11.50
CA THR A 43 -2.68 12.66 10.78
C THR A 43 -4.16 12.35 10.99
N VAL A 44 -4.54 11.08 10.99
CA VAL A 44 -5.94 10.66 11.12
C VAL A 44 -6.45 10.78 12.56
N ALA A 45 -5.67 10.34 13.55
CA ALA A 45 -6.10 10.32 14.95
C ALA A 45 -5.61 11.53 15.77
N LYS A 46 -4.31 11.81 15.79
CA LYS A 46 -3.72 12.83 16.68
C LYS A 46 -4.02 14.26 16.24
N ASN A 47 -4.10 14.50 14.94
CA ASN A 47 -4.38 15.82 14.39
C ASN A 47 -5.89 16.14 14.28
N GLY A 48 -6.74 15.34 14.94
CA GLY A 48 -8.16 15.66 15.14
C GLY A 48 -9.06 15.52 13.91
N TYR A 49 -8.69 14.71 12.90
CA TYR A 49 -9.55 14.50 11.74
C TYR A 49 -10.69 13.51 12.04
N ARG A 50 -10.40 12.21 12.08
CA ARG A 50 -11.37 11.12 12.23
C ARG A 50 -10.69 9.91 12.85
N SER A 51 -10.66 9.85 14.19
CA SER A 51 -9.90 8.84 14.94
C SER A 51 -10.42 7.41 14.74
N ASP A 52 -11.70 7.27 14.41
CA ASP A 52 -12.36 6.03 14.01
C ASP A 52 -11.71 5.39 12.78
N LEU A 53 -11.29 6.19 11.79
CA LEU A 53 -10.70 5.70 10.54
C LEU A 53 -9.24 5.25 10.70
N ARG A 54 -8.65 5.33 11.90
CA ARG A 54 -7.23 5.08 12.12
C ARG A 54 -6.81 3.68 11.66
N ALA A 55 -7.52 2.64 12.09
CA ALA A 55 -7.17 1.26 11.78
C ALA A 55 -7.26 0.99 10.27
N GLU A 56 -8.36 1.42 9.64
CA GLU A 56 -8.59 1.26 8.20
C GLU A 56 -7.58 2.04 7.34
N ALA A 57 -7.24 3.26 7.75
CA ALA A 57 -6.27 4.08 7.01
C ALA A 57 -4.87 3.45 7.03
N VAL A 58 -4.47 2.88 8.17
CA VAL A 58 -3.21 2.12 8.27
C VAL A 58 -3.27 0.86 7.40
N ALA A 59 -4.35 0.08 7.47
CA ALA A 59 -4.52 -1.14 6.67
C ALA A 59 -4.50 -0.87 5.15
N ARG A 60 -5.18 0.20 4.69
CA ARG A 60 -5.14 0.61 3.28
C ARG A 60 -3.74 1.05 2.86
N SER A 61 -3.05 1.82 3.70
CA SER A 61 -1.69 2.24 3.40
C SER A 61 -0.71 1.06 3.28
N SER A 62 -0.88 0.00 4.08
CA SER A 62 -0.06 -1.21 3.96
C SER A 62 -0.36 -2.00 2.69
N ALA A 63 -1.62 -2.11 2.30
CA ALA A 63 -2.03 -2.79 1.07
C ALA A 63 -1.45 -2.09 -0.18
N ILE A 64 -1.48 -0.75 -0.22
CA ILE A 64 -0.89 0.04 -1.31
C ILE A 64 0.62 -0.16 -1.38
N LEU A 65 1.32 -0.11 -0.24
CA LEU A 65 2.77 -0.34 -0.23
C LEU A 65 3.11 -1.76 -0.66
N GLN A 66 2.33 -2.77 -0.27
CA GLN A 66 2.49 -4.14 -0.74
C GLN A 66 2.24 -4.26 -2.25
N SER A 67 1.22 -3.59 -2.79
CA SER A 67 0.96 -3.63 -4.24
C SER A 67 2.08 -2.97 -5.06
N GLN A 68 2.81 -2.01 -4.46
CA GLN A 68 3.98 -1.36 -5.08
C GLN A 68 5.26 -2.19 -4.95
N THR A 69 5.31 -3.20 -4.07
CA THR A 69 6.46 -4.08 -4.02
C THR A 69 6.48 -5.00 -5.24
N PRO A 70 7.62 -5.13 -5.94
CA PRO A 70 7.72 -6.04 -7.07
C PRO A 70 7.45 -7.46 -6.58
N LYS A 71 6.47 -8.12 -7.19
CA LYS A 71 6.19 -9.53 -6.90
C LYS A 71 7.37 -10.33 -7.42
N LYS A 72 7.96 -11.15 -6.55
CA LYS A 72 8.93 -12.15 -6.97
C LYS A 72 8.21 -13.14 -7.87
N ASP A 73 8.84 -13.52 -8.98
CA ASP A 73 8.35 -14.62 -9.80
C ASP A 73 8.16 -15.85 -8.92
N ALA A 74 7.07 -16.57 -9.15
CA ALA A 74 6.83 -17.80 -8.42
C ALA A 74 8.03 -18.72 -8.65
N PRO A 75 8.66 -19.26 -7.58
CA PRO A 75 9.72 -20.22 -7.77
C PRO A 75 9.17 -21.39 -8.59
N ALA A 76 9.95 -21.87 -9.56
CA ALA A 76 9.55 -22.96 -10.44
C ALA A 76 8.93 -24.10 -9.59
N PRO A 77 7.72 -24.57 -9.93
CA PRO A 77 7.04 -25.57 -9.13
C PRO A 77 7.91 -26.84 -9.10
N LYS A 78 8.39 -27.20 -7.91
CA LYS A 78 9.09 -28.48 -7.71
C LYS A 78 8.08 -29.60 -7.96
N LEU A 79 8.20 -30.28 -9.10
CA LEU A 79 7.45 -31.50 -9.38
C LEU A 79 7.74 -32.52 -8.28
N ARG A 80 6.70 -32.96 -7.56
CA ARG A 80 6.82 -33.97 -6.50
C ARG A 80 6.43 -35.34 -7.05
N GLY A 81 7.17 -36.37 -6.65
CA GLY A 81 6.85 -37.77 -6.94
C GLY A 81 7.06 -38.18 -8.40
N SER A 82 6.40 -39.28 -8.79
CA SER A 82 6.54 -39.96 -10.10
C SER A 82 6.27 -39.09 -11.33
N LYS A 83 5.68 -37.90 -11.18
CA LYS A 83 5.56 -36.90 -12.25
C LYS A 83 6.92 -36.30 -12.68
N ALA A 84 7.94 -36.30 -11.81
CA ALA A 84 9.30 -35.89 -12.16
C ALA A 84 10.02 -36.96 -13.00
N ALA A 85 9.82 -38.25 -12.70
CA ALA A 85 10.38 -39.35 -13.47
C ALA A 85 9.84 -39.37 -14.91
N LYS A 86 8.52 -39.14 -15.09
CA LYS A 86 7.88 -39.09 -16.41
C LYS A 86 8.17 -37.82 -17.24
N ALA A 87 8.75 -36.78 -16.62
CA ALA A 87 9.16 -35.57 -17.33
C ALA A 87 10.59 -35.74 -17.91
N ALA A 88 11.48 -36.42 -17.19
CA ALA A 88 12.81 -36.79 -17.69
C ALA A 88 12.74 -37.82 -18.84
N GLU A 89 11.79 -38.74 -18.78
CA GLU A 89 11.56 -39.78 -19.81
C GLU A 89 10.90 -39.26 -21.11
N LYS A 90 10.48 -37.99 -21.14
CA LYS A 90 9.91 -37.32 -22.34
C LYS A 90 10.85 -36.31 -22.98
N GLU A 91 12.00 -36.04 -22.36
CA GLU A 91 13.07 -35.20 -22.92
C GLU A 91 14.20 -36.06 -23.54
N GLU A 92 14.10 -37.40 -23.50
CA GLU A 92 14.90 -38.34 -24.29
C GLU A 92 14.14 -38.85 -25.52
#